data_AF-A0A931PRT9-F1
#
_entry.id   AF-A0A931PRT9-F1
#
_cell.length_a   1.000
_cell.length_b   1.000
_cell.length_c   1.000
_cell.angle_alpha   90.00
_cell.angle_beta   90.00
_cell.angle_gamma   90.00
#
_symmetry.space_group_name_H-M   'P 1'
#
loop_
_entity.id
_entity.type
_entity.pdbx_description
1 polymer ?
#
loop_
_entity_poly.entity_id
_entity_poly.type
_entity_poly.pdbx_seq_one_letter_code
_entity_poly.pdbx_strand_id
1 'polypeptide(L)'
;MTRQVAKKNGKSKLAHPPLTVKIHRDNVGVTLYCPELNLHTCGKTEQVARSKFIDALVEYWEFLQEQGFKNESPYKEHLKLLTEQVLPALANASLFSAHRSPSLVEVLVEALRHRERKPSWDADIFGSLVKSSGR
;
A
#
# COMPACT_ATOMS: atom_id res chain seq x y z
N MET A 1 -40.68 26.78 15.61
CA MET A 1 -40.16 26.20 14.35
C MET A 1 -38.90 26.95 13.93
N THR A 2 -37.70 26.41 14.18
CA THR A 2 -36.52 26.65 13.32
C THR A 2 -35.46 25.60 13.64
N ARG A 3 -35.29 24.62 12.75
CA ARG A 3 -34.20 23.63 12.80
C ARG A 3 -32.93 24.29 12.27
N GLN A 4 -31.92 24.48 13.10
CA GLN A 4 -30.56 24.74 12.62
C GLN A 4 -29.97 23.40 12.16
N VAL A 5 -29.83 23.25 10.84
CA VAL A 5 -29.12 22.13 10.22
C VAL A 5 -27.62 22.41 10.38
N ALA A 6 -27.01 21.76 11.36
CA ALA A 6 -25.56 21.70 11.47
C ALA A 6 -25.01 20.92 10.26
N LYS A 7 -24.42 21.64 9.30
CA LYS A 7 -23.55 21.06 8.28
C LYS A 7 -22.32 20.46 8.98
N LYS A 8 -22.38 19.16 9.29
CA LYS A 8 -21.18 18.38 9.61
C LYS A 8 -20.35 18.26 8.32
N ASN A 9 -19.40 19.18 8.16
CA ASN A 9 -18.26 19.00 7.27
C ASN A 9 -17.46 17.81 7.80
N GLY A 10 -17.77 16.61 7.30
CA GLY A 10 -16.97 15.41 7.49
C GLY A 10 -15.66 15.51 6.71
N LYS A 11 -14.73 16.35 7.18
CA LYS A 11 -13.32 16.17 6.84
C LYS A 11 -12.89 14.88 7.49
N SER A 12 -12.81 13.81 6.69
CA SER A 12 -12.21 12.53 7.05
C SER A 12 -10.90 12.81 7.79
N LYS A 13 -10.82 12.47 9.07
CA LYS A 13 -9.55 12.48 9.82
C LYS A 13 -8.55 11.73 8.93
N LEU A 14 -7.50 12.40 8.45
CA LEU A 14 -6.39 11.74 7.79
C LEU A 14 -5.82 10.76 8.82
N ALA A 15 -6.18 9.49 8.69
CA ALA A 15 -5.51 8.41 9.39
C ALA A 15 -4.03 8.51 9.01
N HIS A 16 -3.14 8.42 10.00
CA HIS A 16 -1.72 8.34 9.73
C HIS A 16 -1.47 7.21 8.71
N PRO A 17 -0.58 7.41 7.70
CA PRO A 17 -0.29 6.37 6.74
C PRO A 17 0.17 5.10 7.47
N PRO A 18 -0.31 3.91 7.06
CA PRO A 18 -0.16 2.70 7.85
C PRO A 18 1.27 2.11 7.82
N LEU A 19 2.14 2.61 6.94
CA LEU A 19 3.50 2.13 6.75
C LEU A 19 4.49 3.30 6.64
N THR A 20 5.73 3.06 7.07
CA THR A 20 6.86 3.94 6.83
C THR A 20 7.74 3.33 5.74
N VAL A 21 8.24 4.14 4.79
CA VAL A 21 9.22 3.67 3.81
C VAL A 21 10.46 4.54 3.85
N LYS A 22 11.62 3.93 4.09
CA LYS A 22 12.93 4.55 3.96
C LYS A 22 13.39 4.42 2.51
N ILE A 23 13.76 5.54 1.91
CA ILE A 23 14.23 5.60 0.52
C ILE A 23 15.73 5.85 0.53
N HIS A 24 16.49 4.93 -0.07
CA HIS A 24 17.91 5.11 -0.33
C HIS A 24 18.13 5.28 -1.84
N ARG A 25 18.95 6.25 -2.23
CA ARG A 25 19.27 6.54 -3.63
C ARG A 25 20.79 6.53 -3.78
N ASP A 26 21.28 5.81 -4.79
CA ASP A 26 22.69 5.74 -5.14
C ASP A 26 22.88 5.77 -6.67
N ASN A 27 24.11 5.55 -7.13
CA ASN A 27 24.46 5.56 -8.55
C ASN A 27 23.90 4.36 -9.34
N VAL A 28 23.39 3.33 -8.64
CA VAL A 28 22.89 2.08 -9.22
C VAL A 28 21.35 2.08 -9.27
N GLY A 29 20.70 2.83 -8.39
CA GLY A 29 19.26 3.06 -8.44
C GLY A 29 18.65 3.54 -7.12
N VAL A 30 17.42 3.10 -6.88
CA VAL A 30 16.61 3.45 -5.72
C VAL A 30 16.19 2.19 -4.98
N THR A 31 16.39 2.18 -3.66
CA THR A 31 15.96 1.12 -2.75
C THR A 31 14.92 1.66 -1.78
N LEU A 32 13.82 0.93 -1.60
CA LEU A 32 12.77 1.18 -0.62
C LEU A 32 12.84 0.12 0.47
N TYR A 33 12.76 0.55 1.72
CA TYR A 33 12.71 -0.34 2.88
C TYR A 33 11.53 0.01 3.79
N CYS A 34 10.67 -0.97 4.05
CA CYS A 34 9.56 -0.90 5.00
C CYS A 34 9.92 -1.72 6.25
N PRO A 35 10.29 -1.08 7.37
CA PRO A 35 10.68 -1.79 8.59
C PRO A 35 9.53 -2.55 9.23
N GLU A 36 8.28 -2.08 9.11
CA GLU A 36 7.11 -2.71 9.73
C GLU A 36 6.77 -4.08 9.15
N LEU A 37 7.16 -4.33 7.91
CA LEU A 37 6.96 -5.61 7.21
C LEU A 37 8.27 -6.30 6.86
N ASN A 38 9.40 -5.69 7.20
CA ASN A 38 10.73 -6.10 6.77
C ASN A 38 10.86 -6.33 5.25
N LEU A 39 10.25 -5.45 4.44
CA LEU A 39 10.23 -5.57 2.98
C LEU A 39 11.22 -4.60 2.32
N HIS A 40 11.96 -5.12 1.34
CA HIS A 40 12.88 -4.36 0.51
C HIS A 40 12.53 -4.49 -0.97
N THR A 41 12.51 -3.37 -1.68
CA THR A 41 12.42 -3.38 -3.15
C THR A 41 13.40 -2.41 -3.78
N CYS A 42 13.84 -2.72 -4.99
CA CYS A 42 14.80 -1.88 -5.71
C CYS A 42 14.41 -1.69 -7.18
N GLY A 43 14.72 -0.52 -7.70
CA GLY A 43 14.44 -0.12 -9.08
C GLY A 43 15.50 0.84 -9.63
N LYS A 44 15.65 0.88 -10.96
CA LYS A 44 16.53 1.85 -11.63
C LYS A 44 16.07 3.30 -11.41
N THR A 45 14.77 3.48 -11.22
CA THR A 45 14.14 4.76 -10.89
C THR A 45 13.29 4.59 -9.64
N GLU A 46 12.98 5.70 -8.97
CA GLU A 46 12.10 5.70 -7.81
C GLU A 46 10.71 5.19 -8.17
N GLN A 47 10.20 5.57 -9.34
CA GLN A 47 8.95 5.05 -9.89
C GLN A 47 8.97 3.51 -9.89
N VAL A 48 9.93 2.89 -10.59
CA VAL A 48 10.03 1.42 -10.66
C VAL A 48 10.14 0.76 -9.28
N ALA A 49 10.89 1.38 -8.35
CA ALA A 49 11.00 0.87 -6.99
C ALA A 49 9.64 0.90 -6.25
N ARG A 50 8.86 1.97 -6.44
CA ARG A 50 7.50 2.10 -5.91
C ARG A 50 6.56 1.04 -6.48
N SER A 51 6.63 0.71 -7.78
CA SER A 51 5.75 -0.33 -8.37
C SER A 51 5.98 -1.65 -7.69
N LYS A 52 7.25 -2.04 -7.66
CA LYS A 52 7.67 -3.29 -7.05
C LYS A 52 7.33 -3.33 -5.58
N PHE A 53 7.39 -2.20 -4.87
CA PHE A 53 7.01 -2.14 -3.48
C PHE A 53 5.54 -2.49 -3.29
N ILE A 54 4.65 -1.96 -4.12
CA ILE A 54 3.24 -2.22 -3.98
C ILE A 54 2.89 -3.65 -4.41
N ASP A 55 3.49 -4.13 -5.51
CA ASP A 55 3.37 -5.53 -5.93
C ASP A 55 3.83 -6.46 -4.79
N ALA A 56 4.95 -6.14 -4.13
CA ALA A 56 5.48 -6.90 -2.99
C ALA A 56 4.55 -6.89 -1.76
N LEU A 57 3.77 -5.82 -1.52
CA LEU A 57 2.78 -5.82 -0.43
C LEU A 57 1.66 -6.83 -0.67
N VAL A 58 1.19 -6.93 -1.92
CA VAL A 58 0.14 -7.89 -2.30
C VAL A 58 0.70 -9.31 -2.30
N GLU A 59 1.85 -9.54 -2.93
CA GLU A 59 2.53 -10.85 -2.94
C GLU A 59 2.84 -11.33 -1.52
N TYR A 60 3.28 -10.43 -0.63
CA TYR A 60 3.57 -10.79 0.75
C TYR A 60 2.30 -11.14 1.54
N TRP A 61 1.21 -10.39 1.33
CA TRP A 61 -0.08 -10.74 1.93
C TRP A 61 -0.57 -12.11 1.45
N GLU A 62 -0.49 -12.40 0.15
CA GLU A 62 -0.84 -13.71 -0.41
C GLU A 62 0.00 -14.83 0.21
N PHE A 63 1.33 -14.64 0.30
CA PHE A 63 2.25 -15.58 0.94
C PHE A 63 1.87 -15.86 2.40
N LEU A 64 1.48 -14.83 3.16
CA LEU A 64 1.09 -14.98 4.57
C LEU A 64 -0.23 -15.74 4.77
N GLN A 65 -1.08 -15.81 3.75
CA GLN A 65 -2.35 -16.56 3.79
C GLN A 65 -2.14 -18.07 3.60
N GLU A 66 -1.02 -18.49 3.01
CA GLU A 66 -0.69 -19.91 2.87
C GLU A 66 -0.48 -20.57 4.24
N GLN A 67 -1.00 -21.81 4.38
CA GLN A 67 -1.09 -22.50 5.67
C GLN A 67 0.32 -22.84 6.19
N GLY A 68 0.79 -22.08 7.19
CA GLY A 68 2.06 -22.37 7.87
C GLY A 68 2.52 -21.22 8.78
N PHE A 69 2.40 -19.97 8.32
CA PHE A 69 3.02 -18.83 8.99
C PHE A 69 2.04 -17.89 9.71
N LYS A 70 0.75 -17.95 9.40
CA LYS A 70 -0.28 -16.98 9.87
C LYS A 70 -0.40 -16.81 11.38
N ASN A 71 0.05 -17.79 12.17
CA ASN A 71 -0.03 -17.77 13.64
C ASN A 71 1.32 -17.53 14.33
N GLU A 72 2.42 -17.48 13.57
CA GLU A 72 3.76 -17.27 14.09
C GLU A 72 4.11 -15.78 14.09
N SER A 73 4.88 -15.33 15.09
CA SER A 73 5.42 -13.97 15.07
C SER A 73 6.70 -13.93 14.23
N PRO A 74 6.95 -12.87 13.42
CA PRO A 74 6.17 -11.63 13.29
C PRO A 74 5.03 -11.69 12.25
N TYR A 75 4.84 -12.85 11.60
CA TYR A 75 3.94 -13.02 10.46
C TYR A 75 2.47 -12.77 10.79
N LYS A 76 2.02 -13.13 11.99
CA LYS A 76 0.68 -12.82 12.50
C LYS A 76 0.44 -11.31 12.59
N GLU A 77 1.42 -10.57 13.12
CA GLU A 77 1.36 -9.11 13.23
C GLU A 77 1.37 -8.46 11.83
N HIS A 78 2.21 -8.97 10.93
CA HIS A 78 2.28 -8.50 9.55
C HIS A 78 0.96 -8.73 8.80
N LEU A 79 0.37 -9.93 8.91
CA LEU A 79 -0.90 -10.26 8.29
C LEU A 79 -2.04 -9.38 8.81
N LYS A 80 -2.05 -9.11 10.12
CA LYS A 80 -3.00 -8.19 10.74
C LYS A 80 -2.83 -6.76 10.20
N LEU A 81 -1.60 -6.25 10.17
CA LEU A 81 -1.29 -4.92 9.64
C LEU A 81 -1.73 -4.79 8.17
N LEU A 82 -1.39 -5.79 7.36
CA LEU A 82 -1.74 -5.82 5.94
C LEU A 82 -3.26 -5.83 5.74
N THR A 83 -3.98 -6.70 6.45
CA THR A 83 -5.42 -6.91 6.27
C THR A 83 -6.26 -5.78 6.84
N GLU A 84 -5.92 -5.27 8.02
CA GLU A 84 -6.73 -4.26 8.73
C GLU A 84 -6.44 -2.83 8.29
N GLN A 85 -5.21 -2.55 7.81
CA GLN A 85 -4.77 -1.18 7.56
C GLN A 85 -4.24 -0.96 6.14
N VAL A 86 -3.30 -1.79 5.67
CA VAL A 86 -2.60 -1.53 4.39
C VAL A 86 -3.50 -1.77 3.19
N LEU A 87 -4.12 -2.95 3.06
CA LEU A 87 -4.98 -3.28 1.92
C LEU A 87 -6.20 -2.36 1.82
N PRO A 88 -6.92 -2.02 2.91
CA PRO A 88 -8.00 -1.04 2.85
C PRO A 88 -7.52 0.35 2.41
N ALA A 89 -6.37 0.82 2.92
CA ALA A 89 -5.79 2.09 2.51
C ALA A 89 -5.38 2.09 1.02
N LEU A 90 -4.82 0.97 0.55
CA LEU A 90 -4.45 0.77 -0.84
C LEU A 90 -5.67 0.78 -1.76
N ALA A 91 -6.71 0.01 -1.42
CA ALA A 91 -7.98 -0.01 -2.14
C ALA A 91 -8.61 1.40 -2.20
N ASN A 92 -8.63 2.10 -1.06
CA ASN A 92 -9.16 3.45 -0.98
C ASN A 92 -8.37 4.43 -1.86
N ALA A 93 -7.03 4.42 -1.79
CA ALA A 93 -6.18 5.26 -2.62
C ALA A 93 -6.40 4.99 -4.13
N SER A 94 -6.61 3.72 -4.48
CA SER A 94 -6.89 3.28 -5.84
C SER A 94 -8.21 3.80 -6.40
N LEU A 95 -9.26 3.86 -5.56
CA LEU A 95 -10.57 4.37 -5.95
C LEU A 95 -10.58 5.88 -6.24
N PHE A 96 -9.67 6.63 -5.61
CA PHE A 96 -9.62 8.09 -5.70
C PHE A 96 -8.45 8.64 -6.54
N SER A 97 -7.63 7.78 -7.15
CA SER A 97 -6.58 8.22 -8.06
C SER A 97 -7.16 8.73 -9.38
N ALA A 98 -6.76 9.93 -9.79
CA ALA A 98 -7.13 10.55 -11.06
C ALA A 98 -6.50 9.85 -12.29
N HIS A 99 -5.57 8.92 -12.08
CA HIS A 99 -4.88 8.15 -13.12
C HIS A 99 -5.32 6.67 -13.13
N ARG A 100 -6.60 6.46 -12.77
CA ARG A 100 -7.31 5.19 -12.69
C ARG A 100 -6.99 4.25 -13.86
N SER A 101 -6.26 3.16 -13.59
CA SER A 101 -6.45 1.93 -14.35
C SER A 101 -7.58 1.11 -13.70
N PRO A 102 -8.37 0.33 -14.48
CA PRO A 102 -9.40 -0.58 -13.96
C PRO A 102 -8.86 -1.67 -13.01
N SER A 103 -7.53 -1.86 -12.98
CA SER A 103 -6.92 -3.12 -12.59
C SER A 103 -6.58 -3.29 -11.11
N LEU A 104 -6.76 -2.29 -10.25
CA LEU A 104 -6.31 -2.38 -8.84
C LEU A 104 -7.40 -2.96 -7.92
N VAL A 105 -8.65 -2.57 -8.20
CA VAL A 105 -9.83 -3.26 -7.66
C VAL A 105 -9.91 -4.64 -8.28
N GLU A 106 -9.61 -4.80 -9.57
CA GLU A 106 -9.49 -6.12 -10.19
C GLU A 106 -8.38 -6.92 -9.51
N VAL A 107 -7.15 -6.42 -9.31
CA VAL A 107 -6.07 -7.12 -8.58
C VAL A 107 -6.46 -7.49 -7.16
N LEU A 108 -7.16 -6.64 -6.41
CA LEU A 108 -7.69 -7.01 -5.08
C LEU A 108 -8.81 -8.07 -5.16
N VAL A 109 -9.66 -8.01 -6.18
CA VAL A 109 -10.71 -9.00 -6.46
C VAL A 109 -10.12 -10.30 -7.03
N GLU A 110 -9.01 -10.23 -7.75
CA GLU A 110 -8.23 -11.31 -8.38
C GLU A 110 -7.36 -11.99 -7.32
N ALA A 111 -6.76 -11.23 -6.39
CA ALA A 111 -6.07 -11.76 -5.22
C ALA A 111 -7.04 -12.50 -4.29
N LEU A 112 -8.31 -12.09 -4.28
CA LEU A 112 -9.42 -12.85 -3.68
C LEU A 112 -9.92 -14.03 -4.56
N ARG A 113 -9.46 -14.17 -5.81
CA ARG A 113 -9.96 -15.17 -6.79
C ARG A 113 -8.92 -16.05 -7.49
N HIS A 114 -7.62 -15.86 -7.25
CA HIS A 114 -6.46 -16.42 -7.98
C HIS A 114 -6.26 -15.98 -9.45
N ARG A 115 -4.98 -15.67 -9.76
CA ARG A 115 -4.25 -15.78 -11.05
C ARG A 115 -4.61 -14.83 -12.22
N GLU A 116 -3.81 -13.77 -12.43
CA GLU A 116 -2.83 -13.60 -13.55
C GLU A 116 -2.26 -12.15 -13.65
N ARG A 117 -0.99 -12.01 -14.10
CA ARG A 117 -0.12 -10.80 -14.06
C ARG A 117 -0.33 -9.80 -15.23
N LYS A 118 -0.14 -8.47 -14.98
CA LYS A 118 0.71 -7.49 -15.76
C LYS A 118 0.67 -6.01 -15.22
N PRO A 119 1.63 -5.11 -15.57
CA PRO A 119 2.16 -4.05 -14.68
C PRO A 119 1.90 -2.55 -15.02
N SER A 120 2.29 -1.69 -14.04
CA SER A 120 2.66 -0.24 -14.03
C SER A 120 1.62 0.80 -13.56
N TRP A 121 1.64 1.19 -12.26
CA TRP A 121 0.68 2.11 -11.59
C TRP A 121 1.26 2.84 -10.35
N ASP A 122 2.57 2.93 -10.29
CA ASP A 122 3.40 3.06 -9.09
C ASP A 122 3.61 4.46 -8.51
N ALA A 123 3.43 5.49 -9.32
CA ALA A 123 3.81 6.84 -8.96
C ALA A 123 2.88 7.47 -7.89
N ASP A 124 1.58 7.16 -7.92
CA ASP A 124 0.55 7.91 -7.17
C ASP A 124 0.28 7.38 -5.75
N ILE A 125 0.46 6.07 -5.56
CA ILE A 125 0.21 5.36 -4.31
C ILE A 125 1.24 5.73 -3.26
N PHE A 126 2.48 5.88 -3.70
CA PHE A 126 3.58 6.19 -2.79
C PHE A 126 3.43 7.57 -2.14
N GLY A 127 2.86 8.55 -2.86
CA GLY A 127 2.59 9.88 -2.31
C GLY A 127 1.52 9.87 -1.21
N SER A 128 0.64 8.86 -1.21
CA SER A 128 -0.40 8.67 -0.18
C SER A 128 0.08 7.82 1.00
N LEU A 129 1.10 6.99 0.79
CA LEU A 129 1.66 6.08 1.80
C LEU A 129 2.86 6.66 2.56
N VAL A 130 3.58 7.64 2.03
CA VAL A 130 4.87 8.05 2.60
C VAL A 130 4.94 9.55 2.86
N LYS A 131 5.09 9.93 4.13
CA LYS A 131 5.42 11.30 4.51
C LYS A 131 6.92 11.50 4.33
N SER A 132 7.35 12.10 3.22
CA SER A 132 8.75 12.45 3.03
C SER A 132 9.16 13.55 4.02
N SER A 133 10.17 13.27 4.84
CA SER A 133 10.87 14.27 5.66
C SER A 133 12.26 14.42 5.06
N GLY A 134 12.41 15.41 4.18
CA GLY A 134 13.72 15.81 3.65
C GLY A 134 14.36 16.87 4.54
N ARG A 135 15.62 16.66 4.90
CA ARG A 135 16.62 17.73 5.01
C ARG A 135 17.52 17.64 3.78
#